data_AF-A0A8T5XJI3-F1
#
_entry.id   AF-A0A8T5XJI3-F1
#
_cell.length_a   1.000
_cell.length_b   1.000
_cell.length_c   1.000
_cell.angle_alpha   90.00
_cell.angle_beta   90.00
_cell.angle_gamma   90.00
#
_symmetry.space_group_name_H-M   'P 1'
#
loop_
_entity.id
_entity.type
_entity.pdbx_description
1 polymer ?
#
loop_
_entity_poly.entity_id
_entity_poly.type
_entity_poly.pdbx_seq_one_letter_code
_entity_poly.pdbx_strand_id
1 'polypeptide(L)'
;MAWELKEEFRDILQMQDEKNVLQALNCWYERISNYKLTPFYAACKTIKRWEEKNLNYFDSGITNGFAEGINNKIKLVKRIGYGVPNIFNMKIRIFMSVLEI
;
A
#
# COMPACT_ATOMS: atom_id res chain seq x y z
N MET A 1 10.27 -7.40 20.32
CA MET A 1 8.80 -7.19 20.33
C MET A 1 8.28 -6.33 19.18
N ALA A 2 8.52 -5.01 19.10
CA ALA A 2 8.00 -4.21 17.96
C ALA A 2 8.66 -4.54 16.61
N TRP A 3 9.97 -4.82 16.61
CA TRP A 3 10.71 -5.27 15.43
C TRP A 3 10.24 -6.65 14.94
N GLU A 4 10.04 -7.60 15.87
CA GLU A 4 9.53 -8.94 15.56
C GLU A 4 8.16 -8.87 14.88
N LEU A 5 7.22 -8.05 15.37
CA LEU A 5 5.91 -7.89 14.73
C LEU A 5 6.00 -7.27 13.34
N LYS A 6 6.98 -6.40 13.10
CA LYS A 6 7.24 -5.84 11.79
C LYS A 6 7.81 -6.89 10.82
N GLU A 7 8.69 -7.76 11.28
CA GLU A 7 9.22 -8.86 10.46
C GLU A 7 8.14 -9.93 10.22
N GLU A 8 7.36 -10.30 11.25
CA GLU A 8 6.23 -11.23 11.12
C GLU A 8 5.22 -10.73 10.08
N PHE A 9 4.89 -9.43 10.10
CA PHE A 9 4.04 -8.84 9.07
C PHE A 9 4.66 -8.91 7.67
N ARG A 10 5.98 -8.74 7.55
CA ARG A 10 6.70 -8.86 6.27
C ARG A 10 6.67 -10.29 5.73
N ASP A 11 6.72 -11.29 6.61
CA ASP A 11 6.64 -12.69 6.24
C ASP A 11 5.22 -13.05 5.77
N ILE A 12 4.19 -12.53 6.43
CA ILE A 12 2.78 -12.66 6.00
C ILE A 12 2.58 -12.13 4.57
N LEU A 13 3.19 -10.99 4.23
CA LEU A 13 3.09 -10.39 2.89
C LEU A 13 3.79 -11.22 1.78
N GLN A 14 4.64 -12.18 2.13
CA GLN A 14 5.35 -13.04 1.18
C GLN A 14 4.68 -14.42 1.00
N MET A 15 3.64 -14.73 1.76
CA MET A 15 2.89 -15.97 1.62
C MET A 15 2.10 -15.98 0.31
N GLN A 16 1.96 -17.15 -0.31
CA GLN A 16 1.25 -17.31 -1.60
C GLN A 16 -0.18 -17.88 -1.45
N ASP A 17 -0.57 -18.31 -0.25
CA ASP A 17 -1.87 -18.94 -0.01
C ASP A 17 -2.76 -18.01 0.83
N GLU A 18 -3.86 -17.56 0.21
CA GLU A 18 -4.84 -16.64 0.80
C GLU A 18 -5.39 -17.12 2.15
N LYS A 19 -5.70 -18.41 2.30
CA LYS A 19 -6.25 -18.96 3.56
C LYS A 19 -5.22 -18.89 4.68
N ASN A 20 -3.96 -19.20 4.36
CA ASN A 20 -2.86 -19.14 5.31
C ASN A 20 -2.54 -17.70 5.70
N VAL A 21 -2.65 -16.75 4.76
CA VAL A 21 -2.48 -15.31 5.02
C VAL A 21 -3.55 -14.80 6.00
N LEU A 22 -4.82 -15.11 5.78
CA LEU A 22 -5.90 -14.64 6.66
C LEU A 22 -5.73 -15.19 8.08
N GLN A 23 -5.35 -16.47 8.20
CA GLN A 23 -5.08 -17.08 9.51
C GLN A 23 -3.88 -16.42 10.20
N ALA A 24 -2.79 -16.16 9.46
CA ALA A 24 -1.60 -15.49 9.99
C ALA A 24 -1.87 -14.04 10.40
N LEU A 25 -2.67 -13.29 9.63
CA LEU A 25 -3.12 -11.93 9.97
C LEU A 25 -3.93 -11.92 11.28
N ASN A 26 -4.83 -12.89 11.47
CA ASN A 26 -5.59 -13.01 12.71
C ASN A 26 -4.69 -13.27 13.93
N CYS A 27 -3.73 -14.18 13.81
CA CYS A 27 -2.75 -14.42 14.87
C CYS A 27 -1.90 -13.15 15.16
N TRP A 28 -1.52 -12.41 14.13
CA TRP A 28 -0.78 -11.16 14.27
C TRP A 28 -1.60 -10.07 15.00
N TYR A 29 -2.90 -9.93 14.70
CA TYR A 29 -3.79 -9.02 15.41
C TYR A 29 -3.92 -9.38 16.90
N GLU A 30 -4.06 -10.67 17.22
CA GLU A 30 -4.13 -11.15 18.60
C GLU A 30 -2.85 -10.83 19.38
N ARG A 31 -1.68 -11.05 18.77
CA ARG A 31 -0.39 -10.69 19.37
C ARG A 31 -0.30 -9.21 19.68
N ILE A 32 -0.68 -8.34 18.74
CA ILE A 32 -0.68 -6.88 18.96
C ILE A 32 -1.60 -6.47 20.10
N SER A 33 -2.78 -7.10 20.20
CA SER A 33 -3.73 -6.89 21.29
C SER A 33 -3.14 -7.32 22.64
N ASN A 34 -2.54 -8.50 22.69
CA ASN A 34 -1.93 -9.07 23.90
C ASN A 34 -0.76 -8.23 24.41
N TYR A 35 0.10 -7.74 23.50
CA TYR A 35 1.22 -6.86 23.85
C TYR A 35 0.81 -5.40 24.08
N LYS A 36 -0.48 -5.05 23.90
CA LYS A 36 -1.04 -3.70 24.05
C LYS A 36 -0.23 -2.64 23.28
N LEU A 37 0.25 -3.00 22.09
CA LEU A 37 1.09 -2.15 21.27
C LEU A 37 0.23 -1.12 20.53
N THR A 38 -0.14 -0.07 21.24
CA THR A 38 -0.94 1.05 20.73
C THR A 38 -0.41 1.67 19.43
N PRO A 39 0.92 1.75 19.15
CA PRO A 39 1.41 2.29 17.88
C PRO A 39 0.92 1.49 16.65
N PHE A 40 0.64 0.20 16.83
CA PHE A 40 0.22 -0.68 15.73
C PHE A 40 -1.29 -0.66 15.48
N TYR A 41 -2.10 -0.08 16.37
CA TYR A 41 -3.56 -0.10 16.24
C TYR A 41 -4.05 0.63 14.99
N ALA A 42 -3.39 1.72 14.60
CA ALA A 42 -3.69 2.44 13.36
C ALA A 42 -3.41 1.56 12.12
N ALA A 43 -2.31 0.79 12.14
CA ALA A 43 -1.98 -0.15 11.09
C ALA A 43 -3.00 -1.29 11.04
N CYS A 44 -3.32 -1.93 12.17
CA CYS A 44 -4.33 -2.99 12.24
C CYS A 44 -5.70 -2.52 11.72
N LYS A 45 -6.14 -1.32 12.09
CA LYS A 45 -7.40 -0.75 11.63
C LYS A 45 -7.40 -0.55 10.10
N THR A 46 -6.28 -0.11 9.55
CA THR A 46 -6.13 0.08 8.10
C THR A 46 -6.15 -1.25 7.37
N ILE A 47 -5.38 -2.23 7.84
CA ILE A 47 -5.29 -3.55 7.20
C ILE A 47 -6.66 -4.24 7.22
N LYS A 48 -7.35 -4.26 8.38
CA LYS A 48 -8.71 -4.80 8.49
C LYS A 48 -9.72 -4.11 7.56
N ARG A 49 -9.64 -2.78 7.43
CA ARG A 49 -10.57 -2.03 6.56
C ARG A 49 -10.45 -2.43 5.08
N TRP A 50 -9.25 -2.84 4.65
CA TRP A 50 -8.96 -3.17 3.26
C TRP A 50 -8.72 -4.67 3.05
N GLU A 51 -9.01 -5.51 4.05
CA GLU A 51 -8.67 -6.93 4.08
C GLU A 51 -9.15 -7.67 2.83
N GLU A 52 -10.41 -7.51 2.43
CA GLU A 52 -10.96 -8.08 1.19
C GLU A 52 -10.14 -7.71 -0.06
N LYS A 53 -9.69 -6.46 -0.18
CA LYS A 53 -8.85 -6.03 -1.32
C LYS A 53 -7.43 -6.52 -1.21
N ASN A 54 -6.91 -6.64 0.01
CA ASN A 54 -5.59 -7.19 0.26
C ASN A 54 -5.57 -8.70 -0.05
N LEU A 55 -6.65 -9.44 0.20
CA LEU A 55 -6.75 -10.86 -0.16
C LEU A 55 -6.71 -11.06 -1.67
N ASN A 56 -7.39 -10.20 -2.45
CA ASN A 56 -7.29 -10.21 -3.91
C ASN A 56 -5.85 -9.97 -4.44
N TYR A 57 -4.99 -9.29 -3.68
CA TYR A 57 -3.58 -9.13 -4.05
C TYR A 57 -2.83 -10.47 -4.01
N PHE A 58 -3.16 -11.35 -3.06
CA PHE A 58 -2.50 -12.66 -2.94
C PHE A 58 -2.91 -13.63 -4.04
N ASP A 59 -4.11 -13.50 -4.61
CA ASP A 59 -4.55 -14.28 -5.76
C ASP A 59 -4.02 -13.72 -7.09
N SER A 60 -4.11 -12.40 -7.29
CA SER A 60 -3.77 -11.77 -8.58
C SER A 60 -2.32 -11.36 -8.75
N GLY A 61 -1.59 -11.14 -7.65
CA GLY A 61 -0.25 -10.53 -7.66
C GLY A 61 -0.20 -9.09 -8.18
N ILE A 62 -1.35 -8.46 -8.44
CA ILE A 62 -1.43 -7.11 -9.01
C ILE A 62 -1.14 -6.08 -7.92
N THR A 63 0.07 -5.53 -7.93
CA THR A 63 0.45 -4.45 -7.02
C THR A 63 -0.18 -3.11 -7.41
N ASN A 64 -0.33 -2.21 -6.43
CA ASN A 64 -0.62 -0.79 -6.68
C ASN A 64 0.57 -0.03 -7.32
N GLY A 65 1.66 -0.72 -7.67
CA GLY A 65 2.91 -0.12 -8.14
C GLY A 65 2.75 0.70 -9.44
N PHE A 66 1.90 0.25 -10.36
CA PHE A 66 1.59 1.02 -11.57
C PHE A 66 0.91 2.36 -11.25
N ALA A 67 -0.10 2.34 -10.37
CA ALA A 67 -0.79 3.55 -9.94
C ALA A 67 0.13 4.46 -9.10
N GLU A 68 1.02 3.90 -8.28
CA GLU A 68 2.05 4.65 -7.56
C GLU A 68 3.05 5.33 -8.51
N GLY A 69 3.48 4.63 -9.56
CA GLY A 69 4.32 5.18 -10.62
C GLY A 69 3.68 6.38 -11.30
N ILE A 70 2.40 6.26 -11.67
CA ILE A 70 1.62 7.38 -12.23
C ILE A 70 1.52 8.52 -11.22
N ASN A 71 1.17 8.23 -9.96
CA ASN A 71 1.06 9.24 -8.91
C ASN A 71 2.38 9.99 -8.68
N ASN A 72 3.52 9.30 -8.77
CA ASN A 72 4.84 9.93 -8.66
C ASN A 72 5.14 10.84 -9.85
N LYS A 73 4.81 10.44 -11.09
CA LYS A 73 4.92 11.33 -12.26
C LYS A 73 4.05 12.57 -12.13
N ILE A 74 2.80 12.41 -11.68
CA ILE A 74 1.90 13.55 -11.41
C ILE A 74 2.49 14.50 -10.36
N LYS A 75 3.02 13.95 -9.25
CA LYS A 75 3.68 14.75 -8.20
C LYS A 75 4.91 15.49 -8.73
N LEU A 76 5.72 14.84 -9.59
CA LEU A 76 6.87 15.46 -10.23
C LEU A 76 6.44 16.63 -11.13
N VAL A 77 5.45 16.43 -12.01
CA VAL A 77 4.90 17.47 -12.88
C VAL A 77 4.38 18.66 -12.08
N LYS A 78 3.68 18.41 -10.96
CA LYS A 78 3.24 19.48 -10.05
C LYS A 78 4.41 20.23 -9.42
N ARG A 79 5.47 19.52 -8.99
CA ARG A 79 6.64 20.11 -8.32
C ARG A 79 7.44 21.01 -9.27
N ILE A 80 7.72 20.56 -10.48
CA ILE A 80 8.48 21.33 -11.48
C ILE A 80 7.66 22.49 -12.07
N GLY A 81 6.32 22.39 -12.01
CA GLY A 81 5.43 23.42 -12.53
C GLY A 81 5.26 24.64 -11.63
N TYR A 82 5.71 24.59 -10.36
CA TYR A 82 5.51 25.67 -9.37
C TYR A 82 4.05 26.13 -9.22
N GLY A 83 3.10 25.21 -9.43
CA GLY A 83 1.67 25.49 -9.53
C GLY A 83 1.17 25.38 -10.97
N VAL A 84 0.03 24.70 -11.17
CA VAL A 84 -0.53 24.49 -12.51
C VAL A 84 -1.92 25.10 -12.56
N PRO A 85 -2.05 26.38 -12.96
CA PRO A 85 -3.34 27.09 -12.93
C PRO A 85 -4.34 26.53 -13.95
N ASN A 86 -3.85 25.87 -15.00
CA ASN A 86 -4.68 25.25 -16.03
C ASN A 86 -4.55 23.71 -15.99
N ILE A 87 -5.65 23.04 -15.61
CA ILE A 87 -5.75 21.59 -15.52
C ILE A 87 -5.52 20.90 -16.88
N PHE A 88 -5.92 21.52 -17.99
CA PHE A 88 -5.69 20.96 -19.32
C PHE A 88 -4.19 20.80 -19.62
N ASN A 89 -3.42 21.86 -19.36
CA ASN A 89 -1.96 21.82 -19.52
C ASN A 89 -1.31 20.83 -18.56
N MET A 90 -1.86 20.67 -17.34
CA MET A 90 -1.41 19.64 -16.40
C MET A 90 -1.60 18.24 -16.98
N LYS A 91 -2.79 17.95 -17.53
CA LYS A 91 -3.11 16.66 -18.15
C LYS A 91 -2.18 16.34 -19.32
N ILE A 92 -1.92 17.30 -20.20
CA ILE A 92 -0.98 17.12 -21.32
C ILE A 92 0.41 16.76 -20.80
N ARG A 93 0.96 17.53 -19.84
CA ARG A 93 2.29 17.23 -19.28
C ARG A 93 2.36 15.86 -18.61
N ILE A 94 1.31 15.46 -17.90
CA ILE A 94 1.23 14.12 -17.31
C ILE A 94 1.25 13.06 -18.41
N PHE A 95 0.44 13.23 -19.45
CA PHE A 95 0.36 12.29 -20.56
C PHE A 95 1.70 12.15 -21.29
N MET A 96 2.36 13.27 -21.63
CA MET A 96 3.70 13.29 -22.21
C MET A 96 4.70 12.58 -21.28
N SER A 97 4.68 12.92 -19.98
CA SER A 97 5.60 12.32 -19.02
C SER A 97 5.42 10.81 -18.88
N VAL A 98 4.20 10.28 -19.04
CA VAL A 98 3.90 8.84 -18.93
C VAL A 98 4.34 8.09 -20.19
N LEU A 99 4.16 8.69 -21.37
CA LEU A 99 4.51 8.10 -22.68
C LEU A 99 5.98 8.20 -23.05
N GLU A 100 6.76 9.11 -22.45
CA GLU A 100 8.21 9.22 -22.65
C GLU A 100 9.03 8.21 -21.79
N ILE A 101 8.46 7.03 -21.49
CA ILE A 101 9.26 5.84 -21.11
C ILE A 101 9.52 5.02 -22.36
#